data_AF-A0A927FCF9-F1
#
_entry.id   AF-A0A927FCF9-F1
#
_cell.length_a   1.000
_cell.length_b   1.000
_cell.length_c   1.000
_cell.angle_alpha   90.00
_cell.angle_beta   90.00
_cell.angle_gamma   90.00
#
_symmetry.space_group_name_H-M   'P 1'
#
loop_
_entity.id
_entity.type
_entity.pdbx_description
1 polymer ?
#
loop_
_entity_poly.entity_id
_entity_poly.type
_entity_poly.pdbx_seq_one_letter_code
_entity_poly.pdbx_strand_id
1 'polypeptide(L)'
;MATYRILHKTSYAYSYPVTGSHHTAILKPLSNETQTCKRFSLDISPEAGDLAERVDYFGNTSHLFAIQKPHDALVVEASSTVEVTSEALDLKKMDTPVGKIREALADIKRTDLIEAKEFLYETHNTKETDTVKEFGARFFSDETLIGEGIVALLQAFKDEFKFDPSASDIHTPVEQTLASKCGVCQDFAHLMIATLRSQGLSACYASGYILTMPPPGQPRLVGADASHAWVSVFIPENGWIDVDPTNNLICADQHVAVAYGRDFSDVSMLSGAVTGGGEHTVSVEVTMQPV
;
A
#
# COMPACT_ATOMS: atom_id res chain seq x y z
N MET A 1 0.80 20.99 7.75
CA MET A 1 0.41 20.10 8.87
C MET A 1 -1.10 19.99 8.89
N ALA A 2 -1.62 18.78 8.67
CA ALA A 2 -3.04 18.47 8.67
C ALA A 2 -3.31 17.36 9.70
N THR A 3 -4.46 17.40 10.36
CA THR A 3 -4.86 16.36 11.32
C THR A 3 -6.11 15.67 10.81
N TYR A 4 -6.09 14.34 10.82
CA TYR A 4 -7.18 13.50 10.34
C TYR A 4 -7.71 12.58 11.44
N ARG A 5 -9.03 12.39 11.45
CA ARG A 5 -9.68 11.28 12.12
C ARG A 5 -9.99 10.21 11.08
N ILE A 6 -9.54 8.99 11.34
CA ILE A 6 -9.76 7.85 10.47
C ILE A 6 -10.57 6.79 11.20
N LEU A 7 -11.58 6.26 10.53
CA LEU A 7 -12.37 5.11 10.96
C LEU A 7 -12.25 4.05 9.88
N HIS A 8 -11.87 2.84 10.27
CA HIS A 8 -11.85 1.66 9.42
C HIS A 8 -12.74 0.61 10.06
N LYS A 9 -13.64 0.02 9.29
CA LYS A 9 -14.47 -1.11 9.71
C LYS A 9 -14.42 -2.19 8.64
N THR A 10 -13.98 -3.39 9.02
CA THR A 10 -14.17 -4.59 8.20
C THR A 10 -15.18 -5.51 8.87
N SER A 11 -16.21 -5.92 8.12
CA SER A 11 -17.24 -6.84 8.61
C SER A 11 -17.30 -8.09 7.73
N TYR A 12 -17.32 -9.26 8.36
CA TYR A 12 -17.57 -10.56 7.76
C TYR A 12 -18.94 -11.05 8.19
N ALA A 13 -19.70 -11.61 7.25
CA ALA A 13 -20.88 -12.40 7.54
C ALA A 13 -20.67 -13.81 6.98
N TYR A 14 -20.84 -14.83 7.82
CA TYR A 14 -20.63 -16.23 7.49
C TYR A 14 -21.97 -16.94 7.28
N SER A 15 -22.03 -17.83 6.28
CA SER A 15 -23.22 -18.64 6.00
C SER A 15 -23.50 -19.71 7.06
N TYR A 16 -22.44 -20.16 7.75
CA TYR A 16 -22.51 -21.07 8.90
C TYR A 16 -21.64 -20.55 10.04
N PRO A 17 -21.87 -21.00 11.29
CA PRO A 17 -21.01 -20.60 12.41
C PRO A 17 -19.55 -20.98 12.15
N VAL A 18 -18.65 -20.01 12.31
CA VAL A 18 -17.22 -20.24 12.46
C VAL A 18 -16.98 -20.74 13.88
N THR A 19 -16.30 -21.87 14.04
CA THR A 19 -16.03 -22.46 15.37
C THR A 19 -14.74 -21.95 15.99
N GLY A 20 -13.81 -21.47 15.15
CA GLY A 20 -12.57 -20.86 15.58
C GLY A 20 -11.90 -20.09 14.45
N SER A 21 -11.26 -18.98 14.79
CA SER A 21 -10.55 -18.15 13.80
C SER A 21 -9.33 -17.46 14.39
N HIS A 22 -8.30 -17.30 13.56
CA HIS A 22 -7.08 -16.57 13.88
C HIS A 22 -6.87 -15.49 12.83
N HIS A 23 -6.56 -14.28 13.27
CA HIS A 23 -6.47 -13.12 12.40
C HIS A 23 -5.25 -12.27 12.75
N THR A 24 -4.79 -11.51 11.76
CA THR A 24 -3.81 -10.45 11.88
C THR A 24 -4.41 -9.18 11.29
N ALA A 25 -4.46 -8.11 12.08
CA ALA A 25 -4.92 -6.80 11.66
C ALA A 25 -3.75 -5.79 11.65
N ILE A 26 -3.50 -5.19 10.48
CA ILE A 26 -2.51 -4.12 10.28
C ILE A 26 -3.30 -2.84 9.97
N LEU A 27 -3.81 -2.20 11.03
CA LEU A 27 -4.75 -1.07 10.93
C LEU A 27 -4.28 0.21 11.63
N LYS A 28 -3.21 0.12 12.43
CA LYS A 28 -2.65 1.26 13.16
C LYS A 28 -1.73 2.07 12.24
N PRO A 29 -2.05 3.35 11.96
CA PRO A 29 -1.17 4.20 11.15
C PRO A 29 0.24 4.28 11.73
N LEU A 30 1.22 4.37 10.85
CA LEU A 30 2.63 4.53 11.24
C LEU A 30 2.87 5.85 11.97
N SER A 31 3.94 5.90 12.75
CA SER A 31 4.50 7.15 13.27
C SER A 31 5.96 7.24 12.80
N ASN A 32 6.22 8.18 11.89
CA ASN A 32 7.51 8.39 11.25
C ASN A 32 7.75 9.91 11.04
N GLU A 33 8.68 10.28 10.15
CA GLU A 33 9.04 11.69 9.91
C GLU A 33 7.93 12.51 9.26
N THR A 34 7.02 11.87 8.52
CA THR A 34 5.98 12.54 7.72
C THR A 34 4.59 12.47 8.34
N GLN A 35 4.40 11.62 9.36
CA GLN A 35 3.14 11.50 10.11
C GLN A 35 3.32 10.99 11.54
N THR A 36 2.38 11.31 12.42
CA THR A 36 2.34 10.80 13.80
C THR A 36 0.93 10.34 14.16
N CYS A 37 0.78 9.06 14.52
CA CYS A 37 -0.46 8.51 15.08
C CYS A 37 -0.62 8.94 16.55
N LYS A 38 -1.44 9.96 16.81
CA LYS A 38 -1.66 10.52 18.15
C LYS A 38 -2.57 9.65 19.03
N ARG A 39 -3.56 8.98 18.41
CA ARG A 39 -4.51 8.09 19.08
C ARG A 39 -4.85 6.92 18.18
N PHE A 40 -5.03 5.74 18.77
CA PHE A 40 -5.47 4.53 18.10
C PHE A 40 -6.31 3.69 19.08
N SER A 41 -7.42 3.13 18.60
CA SER A 41 -8.18 2.06 19.25
C SER A 41 -8.54 0.99 18.23
N LEU A 42 -8.63 -0.26 18.70
CA LEU A 42 -9.04 -1.41 17.92
C LEU A 42 -10.10 -2.18 18.72
N ASP A 43 -11.29 -2.27 18.15
CA ASP A 43 -12.45 -2.95 18.72
C ASP A 43 -12.77 -4.17 17.84
N ILE A 44 -12.91 -5.35 18.46
CA ILE A 44 -13.15 -6.62 17.77
C ILE A 44 -14.41 -7.24 18.35
N SER A 45 -15.35 -7.59 17.48
CA SER A 45 -16.62 -8.24 17.84
C SER A 45 -16.82 -9.50 17.00
N PRO A 46 -17.10 -10.68 17.61
CA PRO A 46 -17.19 -10.91 19.05
C PRO A 46 -15.86 -10.71 19.77
N GLU A 47 -15.92 -10.49 21.09
CA GLU A 47 -14.74 -10.24 21.91
C GLU A 47 -13.65 -11.30 21.68
N ALA A 48 -12.48 -10.85 21.24
CA ALA A 48 -11.31 -11.70 21.07
C ALA A 48 -10.78 -12.15 22.44
N GLY A 49 -10.50 -13.44 22.58
CA GLY A 49 -9.97 -14.00 23.83
C GLY A 49 -8.50 -13.67 24.05
N ASP A 50 -7.73 -13.67 22.95
CA ASP A 50 -6.31 -13.36 22.93
C ASP A 50 -6.09 -12.24 21.91
N LEU A 51 -5.54 -11.09 22.33
CA LEU A 51 -5.12 -9.98 21.46
C LEU A 51 -3.66 -9.64 21.79
N ALA A 52 -2.78 -9.76 20.80
CA ALA A 52 -1.37 -9.44 20.92
C ALA A 52 -0.97 -8.37 19.90
N GLU A 53 -0.34 -7.29 20.35
CA GLU A 53 0.29 -6.30 19.48
C GLU A 53 1.77 -6.66 19.28
N ARG A 54 2.26 -6.58 18.03
CA ARG A 54 3.69 -6.67 17.71
C ARG A 54 4.05 -5.72 16.57
N VAL A 55 5.32 -5.31 16.54
CA VAL A 55 5.92 -4.66 15.38
C VAL A 55 6.57 -5.74 14.52
N ASP A 56 6.23 -5.79 13.24
CA ASP A 56 6.82 -6.74 12.30
C ASP A 56 8.21 -6.29 11.81
N TYR A 57 8.80 -7.05 10.88
CA TYR A 57 10.13 -6.75 10.35
C TYR A 57 10.23 -5.40 9.63
N PHE A 58 9.16 -4.96 8.97
CA PHE A 58 9.12 -3.69 8.24
C PHE A 58 8.68 -2.50 9.10
N GLY A 59 8.48 -2.72 10.40
CA GLY A 59 8.04 -1.68 11.32
C GLY A 59 6.53 -1.49 11.39
N ASN A 60 5.73 -2.36 10.75
CA ASN A 60 4.27 -2.24 10.79
C ASN A 60 3.74 -2.79 12.12
N THR A 61 2.74 -2.11 12.69
CA THR A 61 2.07 -2.63 13.89
C THR A 61 0.98 -3.63 13.50
N SER A 62 1.19 -4.89 13.85
CA SER A 62 0.25 -5.98 13.64
C SER A 62 -0.42 -6.41 14.95
N HIS A 63 -1.73 -6.60 14.90
CA HIS A 63 -2.55 -7.09 16.00
C HIS A 63 -3.01 -8.50 15.68
N LEU A 64 -2.51 -9.49 16.41
CA LEU A 64 -2.88 -10.88 16.26
C LEU A 64 -3.98 -11.20 17.25
N PHE A 65 -5.06 -11.80 16.77
CA PHE A 65 -6.15 -12.18 17.65
C PHE A 65 -6.82 -13.49 17.26
N ALA A 66 -7.42 -14.14 18.25
CA ALA A 66 -8.17 -15.37 18.06
C ALA A 66 -9.57 -15.27 18.69
N ILE A 67 -10.54 -15.86 17.99
CA ILE A 67 -11.90 -16.05 18.48
C ILE A 67 -12.17 -17.54 18.45
N GLN A 68 -12.37 -18.13 19.63
CA GLN A 68 -12.57 -19.57 19.81
C GLN A 68 -14.04 -19.92 20.12
N LYS A 69 -14.93 -18.92 20.14
CA LYS A 69 -16.37 -19.12 20.34
C LYS A 69 -17.08 -19.17 18.99
N PRO A 70 -18.09 -20.05 18.82
CA PRO A 70 -18.94 -20.04 17.64
C PRO A 70 -19.53 -18.66 17.36
N HIS A 71 -19.41 -18.18 16.12
CA HIS A 71 -19.95 -16.89 15.69
C HIS A 71 -20.30 -16.88 14.20
N ASP A 72 -21.31 -16.09 13.84
CA ASP A 72 -21.81 -15.97 12.47
C ASP A 72 -21.30 -14.69 11.78
N ALA A 73 -20.60 -13.82 12.53
CA ALA A 73 -20.03 -12.59 12.01
C ALA A 73 -18.77 -12.18 12.78
N LEU A 74 -17.88 -11.47 12.09
CA LEU A 74 -16.70 -10.81 12.67
C LEU A 74 -16.72 -9.34 12.24
N VAL A 75 -16.54 -8.43 13.19
CA VAL A 75 -16.39 -7.00 12.95
C VAL A 75 -15.09 -6.54 13.61
N VAL A 76 -14.23 -5.90 12.81
CA VAL A 76 -12.98 -5.29 13.25
C VAL A 76 -13.06 -3.80 12.96
N GLU A 77 -13.07 -2.98 14.00
CA GLU A 77 -13.18 -1.53 13.93
C GLU A 77 -11.91 -0.88 14.48
N ALA A 78 -11.24 -0.05 13.66
CA ALA A 78 -10.11 0.76 14.09
C ALA A 78 -10.46 2.25 14.00
N SER A 79 -10.13 3.00 15.05
CA SER A 79 -10.27 4.46 15.07
C SER A 79 -8.93 5.09 15.37
N SER A 80 -8.50 6.05 14.56
CA SER A 80 -7.24 6.76 14.78
C SER A 80 -7.35 8.27 14.59
N THR A 81 -6.41 8.98 15.20
CA THR A 81 -6.16 10.41 14.96
C THR A 81 -4.70 10.56 14.56
N VAL A 82 -4.47 11.05 13.35
CA VAL A 82 -3.13 11.13 12.75
C VAL A 82 -2.85 12.57 12.35
N GLU A 83 -1.67 13.06 12.71
CA GLU A 83 -1.14 14.33 12.25
C GLU A 83 -0.16 14.05 11.11
N VAL A 84 -0.36 14.68 9.95
CA VAL A 84 0.49 14.55 8.77
C VAL A 84 1.25 15.84 8.55
N THR A 85 2.57 15.72 8.50
CA THR A 85 3.54 16.81 8.29
C THR A 85 4.19 16.76 6.90
N SER A 86 3.87 15.74 6.10
CA SER A 86 4.40 15.58 4.74
C SER A 86 4.16 16.84 3.88
N GLU A 87 5.23 17.31 3.24
CA GLU A 87 5.17 18.37 2.23
C GLU A 87 5.31 17.76 0.83
N ALA A 88 4.62 18.34 -0.14
CA ALA A 88 4.74 17.90 -1.53
C ALA A 88 6.18 18.12 -2.03
N LEU A 89 6.89 17.01 -2.29
CA LEU A 89 8.20 17.05 -2.91
C LEU A 89 8.08 17.40 -4.40
N ASP A 90 9.16 17.93 -4.97
CA ASP A 90 9.25 18.21 -6.41
C ASP A 90 10.17 17.17 -7.05
N LEU A 91 9.59 16.13 -7.68
CA LEU A 91 10.35 15.09 -8.38
C LEU A 91 11.32 15.68 -9.40
N LYS A 92 11.04 16.84 -10.01
CA LYS A 92 11.95 17.44 -11.00
C LYS A 92 13.27 17.91 -10.42
N LYS A 93 13.36 18.06 -9.09
CA LYS A 93 14.62 18.37 -8.39
C LYS A 93 15.46 17.14 -8.09
N MET A 94 14.95 15.94 -8.35
CA MET A 94 15.66 14.67 -8.15
C MET A 94 16.40 14.34 -9.44
N ASP A 95 17.60 14.89 -9.57
CA ASP A 95 18.42 14.89 -10.78
C ASP A 95 19.54 13.84 -10.77
N THR A 96 19.48 12.86 -9.86
CA THR A 96 20.41 11.73 -9.87
C THR A 96 20.14 10.84 -11.10
N PRO A 97 21.13 10.58 -11.96
CA PRO A 97 20.98 9.62 -13.05
C PRO A 97 20.73 8.21 -12.53
N VAL A 98 19.80 7.48 -13.15
CA VAL A 98 19.42 6.12 -12.77
C VAL A 98 20.61 5.17 -12.73
N GLY A 99 21.59 5.31 -13.64
CA GLY A 99 22.80 4.50 -13.65
C GLY A 99 23.58 4.57 -12.33
N LYS A 100 23.68 5.78 -11.74
CA LYS A 100 24.34 5.97 -10.43
C LYS A 100 23.57 5.33 -9.28
N ILE A 101 22.23 5.35 -9.34
CA ILE A 101 21.39 4.70 -8.33
C ILE A 101 21.58 3.18 -8.40
N ARG A 102 21.56 2.60 -9.61
CA ARG A 102 21.85 1.18 -9.85
C ARG A 102 23.22 0.78 -9.32
N GLU A 103 24.25 1.56 -9.63
CA GLU A 103 25.61 1.33 -9.13
C GLU A 103 25.65 1.33 -7.59
N ALA A 104 25.02 2.30 -6.94
CA ALA A 104 24.98 2.38 -5.48
C ALA A 104 24.23 1.21 -4.83
N LEU A 105 23.10 0.78 -5.43
CA LEU A 105 22.29 -0.33 -4.95
C LEU A 105 22.96 -1.70 -5.24
N ALA A 106 23.77 -1.81 -6.29
CA ALA A 106 24.54 -3.01 -6.60
C ALA A 106 25.83 -3.14 -5.77
N ASP A 107 26.39 -2.03 -5.26
CA ASP A 107 27.63 -2.06 -4.48
C ASP A 107 27.44 -2.73 -3.12
N ILE A 108 27.91 -3.98 -2.99
CA ILE A 108 27.87 -4.77 -1.74
C ILE A 108 28.52 -4.08 -0.54
N LYS A 109 29.41 -3.10 -0.75
CA LYS A 109 30.08 -2.37 0.33
C LYS A 109 29.22 -1.25 0.92
N ARG A 110 28.18 -0.80 0.21
CA ARG A 110 27.18 0.16 0.70
C ARG A 110 26.21 -0.52 1.66
N THR A 111 26.67 -0.79 2.88
CA THR A 111 25.86 -1.42 3.94
C THR A 111 24.83 -0.46 4.54
N ASP A 112 25.04 0.84 4.38
CA ASP A 112 24.06 1.89 4.72
C ASP A 112 22.78 1.81 3.87
N LEU A 113 22.82 1.12 2.73
CA LEU A 113 21.67 0.93 1.84
C LEU A 113 21.02 -0.46 1.96
N ILE A 114 21.36 -1.24 3.00
CA ILE A 114 20.95 -2.65 3.08
C ILE A 114 19.42 -2.83 3.09
N GLU A 115 18.71 -1.95 3.82
CA GLU A 115 17.25 -1.93 3.89
C GLU A 115 16.62 -1.52 2.55
N ALA A 116 17.27 -0.68 1.75
CA ALA A 116 16.77 -0.38 0.41
C ALA A 116 16.97 -1.57 -0.54
N LYS A 117 18.08 -2.31 -0.41
CA LYS A 117 18.45 -3.39 -1.33
C LYS A 117 17.51 -4.59 -1.27
N GLU A 118 16.86 -4.87 -0.15
CA GLU A 118 15.86 -5.95 -0.10
C GLU A 118 14.64 -5.67 -0.98
N PHE A 119 14.34 -4.40 -1.25
CA PHE A 119 13.26 -3.98 -2.13
C PHE A 119 13.64 -3.93 -3.62
N LEU A 120 14.79 -4.52 -3.99
CA LEU A 120 15.16 -4.78 -5.38
C LEU A 120 14.56 -6.09 -5.92
N TYR A 121 14.23 -7.03 -5.04
CA TYR A 121 13.91 -8.39 -5.46
C TYR A 121 12.42 -8.56 -5.76
N GLU A 122 12.11 -9.32 -6.80
CA GLU A 122 10.73 -9.70 -7.12
C GLU A 122 10.08 -10.52 -6.00
N THR A 123 8.76 -10.39 -5.89
CA THR A 123 7.90 -11.27 -5.11
C THR A 123 6.92 -12.00 -6.02
N HIS A 124 6.02 -12.80 -5.44
CA HIS A 124 4.94 -13.43 -6.20
C HIS A 124 4.09 -12.41 -6.98
N ASN A 125 3.80 -11.27 -6.35
CA ASN A 125 2.91 -10.24 -6.92
C ASN A 125 3.67 -9.17 -7.72
N THR A 126 5.00 -9.18 -7.76
CA THR A 126 5.79 -8.12 -8.43
C THR A 126 6.85 -8.71 -9.38
N LYS A 127 6.50 -9.79 -10.10
CA LYS A 127 7.44 -10.50 -10.98
C LYS A 127 8.04 -9.61 -12.06
N GLU A 128 9.33 -9.76 -12.29
CA GLU A 128 10.10 -9.02 -13.28
C GLU A 128 10.17 -9.77 -14.62
N THR A 129 9.03 -9.90 -15.28
CA THR A 129 8.96 -10.57 -16.58
C THR A 129 9.56 -9.72 -17.69
N ASP A 130 9.87 -10.33 -18.83
CA ASP A 130 10.48 -9.61 -19.96
C ASP A 130 9.58 -8.47 -20.45
N THR A 131 8.25 -8.67 -20.44
CA THR A 131 7.27 -7.65 -20.81
C THR A 131 7.27 -6.46 -19.85
N VAL A 132 7.43 -6.70 -18.55
CA VAL A 132 7.56 -5.64 -17.54
C VAL A 132 8.90 -4.90 -17.68
N LYS A 133 10.00 -5.63 -17.95
CA LYS A 133 11.32 -5.04 -18.24
C LYS A 133 11.29 -4.13 -19.47
N GLU A 134 10.67 -4.58 -20.55
CA GLU A 134 10.48 -3.80 -21.78
C GLU A 134 9.62 -2.56 -21.53
N PHE A 135 8.56 -2.68 -20.73
CA PHE A 135 7.75 -1.52 -20.33
C PHE A 135 8.56 -0.51 -19.52
N GLY A 136 9.35 -0.95 -18.55
CA GLY A 136 10.22 -0.09 -17.74
C GLY A 136 11.32 0.61 -18.56
N ALA A 137 11.89 -0.08 -19.55
CA ALA A 137 12.93 0.48 -20.42
C ALA A 137 12.46 1.69 -21.26
N ARG A 138 11.15 1.91 -21.37
CA ARG A 138 10.58 3.14 -21.98
C ARG A 138 10.89 4.41 -21.17
N PHE A 139 11.09 4.25 -19.86
CA PHE A 139 11.18 5.38 -18.91
C PHE A 139 12.55 5.50 -18.28
N PHE A 140 13.36 4.43 -18.26
CA PHE A 140 14.62 4.40 -17.53
C PHE A 140 15.77 3.89 -18.39
N SER A 141 16.77 4.76 -18.57
CA SER A 141 18.11 4.44 -19.06
C SER A 141 19.12 4.94 -18.04
N ASP A 142 20.40 4.58 -18.15
CA ASP A 142 21.43 5.00 -17.19
C ASP A 142 21.58 6.53 -17.11
N GLU A 143 21.33 7.24 -18.22
CA GLU A 143 21.37 8.70 -18.31
C GLU A 143 20.08 9.39 -17.89
N THR A 144 18.99 8.64 -17.71
CA THR A 144 17.70 9.22 -17.31
C THR A 144 17.79 9.77 -15.89
N LEU A 145 17.35 11.01 -15.68
CA LEU A 145 17.21 11.57 -14.35
C LEU A 145 16.03 10.89 -13.64
N ILE A 146 16.26 10.41 -12.41
CA ILE A 146 15.27 9.58 -11.70
C ILE A 146 13.90 10.27 -11.57
N GLY A 147 13.89 11.56 -11.27
CA GLY A 147 12.68 12.35 -11.17
C GLY A 147 11.87 12.41 -12.46
N GLU A 148 12.55 12.59 -13.60
CA GLU A 148 11.92 12.63 -14.92
C GLU A 148 11.34 11.26 -15.30
N GLY A 149 12.09 10.19 -15.02
CA GLY A 149 11.64 8.81 -15.27
C GLY A 149 10.40 8.45 -14.46
N ILE A 150 10.36 8.79 -13.16
CA ILE A 150 9.19 8.55 -12.30
C ILE A 150 7.98 9.37 -12.78
N VAL A 151 8.16 10.65 -13.11
CA VAL A 151 7.07 11.49 -13.65
C VAL A 151 6.52 10.91 -14.96
N ALA A 152 7.39 10.46 -15.86
CA ALA A 152 6.98 9.84 -17.12
C ALA A 152 6.23 8.52 -16.89
N LEU A 153 6.67 7.70 -15.93
CA LEU A 153 5.99 6.46 -15.56
C LEU A 153 4.60 6.72 -14.97
N LEU A 154 4.47 7.65 -14.02
CA LEU A 154 3.17 8.06 -13.46
C LEU A 154 2.22 8.54 -14.56
N GLN A 155 2.73 9.35 -15.48
CA GLN A 155 1.95 9.87 -16.60
C GLN A 155 1.47 8.74 -17.54
N ALA A 156 2.29 7.71 -17.76
CA ALA A 156 1.88 6.53 -18.53
C ALA A 156 0.79 5.73 -17.82
N PHE A 157 0.83 5.59 -16.49
CA PHE A 157 -0.28 4.99 -15.74
C PHE A 157 -1.59 5.76 -15.96
N LYS A 158 -1.55 7.10 -15.87
CA LYS A 158 -2.71 7.96 -16.11
C LYS A 158 -3.28 7.85 -17.53
N ASP A 159 -2.41 7.82 -18.53
CA ASP A 159 -2.83 7.92 -19.93
C ASP A 159 -3.20 6.56 -20.54
N GLU A 160 -2.53 5.49 -20.10
CA GLU A 160 -2.70 4.16 -20.69
C GLU A 160 -3.60 3.24 -19.85
N PHE A 161 -3.73 3.44 -18.54
CA PHE A 161 -4.42 2.51 -17.66
C PHE A 161 -5.75 3.07 -17.15
N LYS A 162 -6.74 2.17 -17.05
CA LYS A 162 -8.08 2.50 -16.56
C LYS A 162 -8.34 1.86 -15.20
N PHE A 163 -8.76 2.68 -14.24
CA PHE A 163 -9.26 2.18 -12.96
C PHE A 163 -10.63 1.50 -13.14
N ASP A 164 -10.74 0.25 -12.67
CA ASP A 164 -11.97 -0.54 -12.71
C ASP A 164 -12.05 -1.48 -11.49
N PRO A 165 -12.96 -1.22 -10.53
CA PRO A 165 -13.15 -2.05 -9.33
C PRO A 165 -13.50 -3.52 -9.59
N SER A 166 -13.89 -3.87 -10.82
CA SER A 166 -14.30 -5.23 -11.20
C SER A 166 -13.27 -5.96 -12.05
N ALA A 167 -12.14 -5.33 -12.38
CA ALA A 167 -11.18 -5.88 -13.33
C ALA A 167 -10.28 -7.00 -12.79
N SER A 168 -10.15 -7.11 -11.47
CA SER A 168 -9.09 -7.91 -10.83
C SER A 168 -9.51 -8.46 -9.47
N ASP A 169 -8.73 -9.45 -9.01
CA ASP A 169 -8.70 -9.91 -7.63
C ASP A 169 -7.29 -9.81 -7.04
N ILE A 170 -7.14 -10.19 -5.76
CA ILE A 170 -5.88 -10.06 -5.01
C ILE A 170 -4.70 -10.87 -5.58
N HIS A 171 -4.94 -11.81 -6.49
CA HIS A 171 -3.94 -12.69 -7.10
C HIS A 171 -3.63 -12.33 -8.55
N THR A 172 -4.14 -11.20 -9.04
CA THR A 172 -3.94 -10.75 -10.42
C THR A 172 -2.44 -10.54 -10.73
N PRO A 173 -1.86 -11.27 -11.69
CA PRO A 173 -0.46 -11.10 -12.05
C PRO A 173 -0.19 -9.77 -12.74
N VAL A 174 0.98 -9.17 -12.51
CA VAL A 174 1.37 -7.88 -13.13
C VAL A 174 1.34 -7.88 -14.66
N GLU A 175 1.63 -9.02 -15.30
CA GLU A 175 1.52 -9.16 -16.76
C GLU A 175 0.09 -9.01 -17.26
N GLN A 176 -0.88 -9.51 -16.49
CA GLN A 176 -2.29 -9.36 -16.83
C GLN A 176 -2.70 -7.90 -16.75
N THR A 177 -2.30 -7.18 -15.70
CA THR A 177 -2.54 -5.73 -15.55
C THR A 177 -1.89 -4.94 -16.68
N LEU A 178 -0.65 -5.30 -17.06
CA LEU A 178 0.07 -4.64 -18.15
C LEU A 178 -0.61 -4.89 -19.50
N ALA A 179 -1.10 -6.11 -19.75
CA ALA A 179 -1.77 -6.48 -21.00
C ALA A 179 -3.19 -5.91 -21.11
N SER A 180 -3.96 -5.97 -20.02
CA SER A 180 -5.35 -5.46 -19.97
C SER A 180 -5.40 -3.94 -19.91
N LYS A 181 -4.33 -3.31 -19.39
CA LYS A 181 -4.29 -1.88 -19.06
C LYS A 181 -5.43 -1.44 -18.16
N CYS A 182 -5.89 -2.34 -17.29
CA CYS A 182 -7.04 -2.14 -16.42
C CYS A 182 -6.81 -2.80 -15.06
N GLY A 183 -7.23 -2.16 -13.98
CA GLY A 183 -7.10 -2.71 -12.62
C GLY A 183 -7.52 -1.74 -11.54
N VAL A 184 -7.20 -2.06 -10.30
CA VAL A 184 -7.39 -1.21 -9.11
C VAL A 184 -6.04 -0.69 -8.60
N CYS A 185 -6.08 0.09 -7.51
CA CYS A 185 -4.88 0.69 -6.93
C CYS A 185 -3.81 -0.34 -6.54
N GLN A 186 -4.23 -1.52 -6.06
CA GLN A 186 -3.32 -2.64 -5.79
C GLN A 186 -2.55 -3.08 -7.03
N ASP A 187 -3.24 -3.29 -8.16
CA ASP A 187 -2.62 -3.76 -9.40
C ASP A 187 -1.62 -2.74 -9.94
N PHE A 188 -1.98 -1.45 -9.86
CA PHE A 188 -1.10 -0.37 -10.31
C PHE A 188 0.13 -0.25 -9.44
N ALA A 189 -0.01 -0.38 -8.11
CA ALA A 189 1.12 -0.41 -7.20
C ALA A 189 2.04 -1.61 -7.46
N HIS A 190 1.50 -2.82 -7.62
CA HIS A 190 2.29 -4.01 -7.95
C HIS A 190 3.02 -3.89 -9.29
N LEU A 191 2.32 -3.43 -10.34
CA LEU A 191 2.94 -3.25 -11.66
C LEU A 191 4.02 -2.16 -11.63
N MET A 192 3.80 -1.05 -10.94
CA MET A 192 4.80 0.01 -10.81
C MET A 192 6.03 -0.48 -10.02
N ILE A 193 5.84 -1.24 -8.94
CA ILE A 193 6.95 -1.85 -8.19
C ILE A 193 7.72 -2.84 -9.07
N ALA A 194 7.03 -3.75 -9.76
CA ALA A 194 7.67 -4.70 -10.68
C ALA A 194 8.45 -3.96 -11.77
N THR A 195 7.89 -2.88 -12.31
CA THR A 195 8.54 -2.02 -13.30
C THR A 195 9.82 -1.40 -12.72
N LEU A 196 9.77 -0.76 -11.56
CA LEU A 196 10.94 -0.13 -10.92
C LEU A 196 12.04 -1.16 -10.57
N ARG A 197 11.67 -2.28 -9.95
CA ARG A 197 12.60 -3.35 -9.58
C ARG A 197 13.29 -3.95 -10.80
N SER A 198 12.55 -4.19 -11.88
CA SER A 198 13.10 -4.66 -13.16
C SER A 198 14.13 -3.71 -13.77
N GLN A 199 14.12 -2.43 -13.36
CA GLN A 199 15.05 -1.40 -13.76
C GLN A 199 16.14 -1.16 -12.70
N GLY A 200 16.32 -2.07 -11.72
CA GLY A 200 17.34 -1.95 -10.68
C GLY A 200 17.10 -0.83 -9.67
N LEU A 201 15.84 -0.40 -9.52
CA LEU A 201 15.42 0.63 -8.56
C LEU A 201 14.64 -0.02 -7.41
N SER A 202 15.01 0.32 -6.19
CA SER A 202 14.33 -0.18 -4.99
C SER A 202 12.96 0.47 -4.83
N ALA A 203 11.92 -0.35 -4.70
CA ALA A 203 10.55 0.11 -4.52
C ALA A 203 9.79 -0.77 -3.53
N CYS A 204 9.05 -0.18 -2.60
CA CYS A 204 8.22 -0.89 -1.63
C CYS A 204 6.74 -0.55 -1.82
N TYR A 205 5.90 -1.48 -1.38
CA TYR A 205 4.46 -1.35 -1.40
C TYR A 205 4.00 -0.62 -0.15
N ALA A 206 3.18 0.41 -0.32
CA ALA A 206 2.57 1.15 0.76
C ALA A 206 1.06 0.88 0.79
N SER A 207 0.53 0.65 1.98
CA SER A 207 -0.90 0.47 2.25
C SER A 207 -1.35 1.48 3.29
N GLY A 208 -2.52 2.09 3.08
CA GLY A 208 -3.05 3.04 4.04
C GLY A 208 -4.33 3.71 3.58
N TYR A 209 -4.46 4.98 3.94
CA TYR A 209 -5.69 5.74 3.74
C TYR A 209 -5.44 7.01 2.92
N ILE A 210 -6.42 7.38 2.10
CA ILE A 210 -6.41 8.65 1.38
C ILE A 210 -7.63 9.51 1.69
N LEU A 211 -7.45 10.82 1.64
CA LEU A 211 -8.56 11.77 1.70
C LEU A 211 -9.30 11.79 0.35
N THR A 212 -10.48 11.18 0.29
CA THR A 212 -11.35 11.30 -0.88
C THR A 212 -12.15 12.60 -0.86
N MET A 213 -12.03 13.37 -1.93
CA MET A 213 -12.84 14.57 -2.14
C MET A 213 -13.94 14.25 -3.17
N PRO A 214 -15.21 14.13 -2.77
CA PRO A 214 -16.29 13.91 -3.73
C PRO A 214 -16.44 15.14 -4.65
N PRO A 215 -16.97 14.96 -5.86
CA PRO A 215 -17.36 16.08 -6.72
C PRO A 215 -18.30 17.05 -5.99
N PRO A 216 -18.25 18.37 -6.28
CA PRO A 216 -19.14 19.34 -5.65
C PRO A 216 -20.62 18.94 -5.76
N GLY A 217 -21.31 18.87 -4.62
CA GLY A 217 -22.74 18.52 -4.55
C GLY A 217 -23.04 17.03 -4.35
N GLN A 218 -22.02 16.16 -4.29
CA GLN A 218 -22.21 14.75 -3.94
C GLN A 218 -21.82 14.50 -2.46
N PRO A 219 -22.51 13.59 -1.76
CA PRO A 219 -22.07 13.16 -0.43
C PRO A 219 -20.67 12.54 -0.52
N ARG A 220 -19.86 12.69 0.53
CA ARG A 220 -18.61 11.94 0.65
C ARG A 220 -18.94 10.46 0.56
N LEU A 221 -18.23 9.75 -0.32
CA LEU A 221 -18.35 8.30 -0.42
C LEU A 221 -17.84 7.71 0.91
N VAL A 222 -18.70 6.93 1.57
CA VAL A 222 -18.37 6.15 2.77
C VAL A 222 -18.26 4.71 2.29
N GLY A 223 -17.08 4.09 2.42
CA GLY A 223 -16.82 2.75 1.87
C GLY A 223 -15.34 2.46 1.63
N ALA A 224 -15.05 1.42 0.84
CA ALA A 224 -13.69 0.99 0.47
C ALA A 224 -12.86 2.06 -0.28
N ASP A 225 -13.47 3.18 -0.68
CA ASP A 225 -12.84 4.26 -1.46
C ASP A 225 -11.74 5.02 -0.71
N ALA A 226 -11.61 4.87 0.61
CA ALA A 226 -10.55 5.54 1.37
C ALA A 226 -9.39 4.62 1.76
N SER A 227 -9.50 3.29 1.67
CA SER A 227 -8.31 2.42 1.72
C SER A 227 -7.61 2.45 0.37
N HIS A 228 -6.29 2.59 0.37
CA HIS A 228 -5.52 2.77 -0.86
C HIS A 228 -4.16 2.10 -0.80
N ALA A 229 -3.60 1.89 -1.99
CA ALA A 229 -2.26 1.36 -2.19
C ALA A 229 -1.45 2.25 -3.13
N TRP A 230 -0.19 2.44 -2.80
CA TRP A 230 0.75 3.23 -3.60
C TRP A 230 2.17 2.66 -3.48
N VAL A 231 3.15 3.36 -4.05
CA VAL A 231 4.54 2.89 -4.13
C VAL A 231 5.45 3.87 -3.41
N SER A 232 6.41 3.38 -2.64
CA SER A 232 7.56 4.18 -2.22
C SER A 232 8.78 3.78 -3.02
N VAL A 233 9.51 4.76 -3.58
CA VAL A 233 10.75 4.53 -4.33
C VAL A 233 11.93 5.10 -3.56
N PHE A 234 13.00 4.33 -3.43
CA PHE A 234 14.19 4.77 -2.72
C PHE A 234 15.18 5.46 -3.66
N ILE A 235 15.57 6.68 -3.30
CA ILE A 235 16.59 7.47 -4.00
C ILE A 235 17.67 7.81 -2.97
N PRO A 236 18.94 7.37 -3.15
CA PRO A 236 19.96 7.46 -2.10
C PRO A 236 20.16 8.85 -1.48
N GLU A 237 20.00 9.92 -2.25
CA GLU A 237 20.18 11.30 -1.78
C GLU A 237 18.91 11.91 -1.17
N ASN A 238 17.74 11.31 -1.42
CA ASN A 238 16.43 11.85 -1.02
C ASN A 238 15.66 10.94 -0.05
N GLY A 239 16.09 9.69 0.15
CA GLY A 239 15.38 8.68 0.91
C GLY A 239 14.21 8.07 0.15
N TRP A 240 13.22 7.60 0.89
CA TRP A 240 12.00 6.99 0.38
C TRP A 240 10.99 8.06 -0.05
N ILE A 241 10.51 7.98 -1.28
CA ILE A 241 9.56 8.92 -1.86
C ILE A 241 8.28 8.18 -2.25
N ASP A 242 7.17 8.57 -1.65
CA ASP A 242 5.86 7.98 -1.93
C ASP A 242 5.23 8.60 -3.19
N VAL A 243 4.82 7.75 -4.12
CA VAL A 243 4.20 8.10 -5.39
C VAL A 243 2.98 7.23 -5.65
N ASP A 244 1.93 7.82 -6.22
CA ASP A 244 0.63 7.18 -6.42
C ASP A 244 0.33 7.04 -7.92
N PRO A 245 0.51 5.84 -8.51
CA PRO A 245 0.22 5.61 -9.92
C PRO A 245 -1.27 5.72 -10.26
N THR A 246 -2.15 5.51 -9.28
CA THR A 246 -3.61 5.60 -9.50
C THR A 246 -4.04 7.04 -9.70
N ASN A 247 -3.47 7.95 -8.91
CA ASN A 247 -3.83 9.36 -8.91
C ASN A 247 -2.83 10.26 -9.66
N ASN A 248 -1.74 9.70 -10.20
CA ASN A 248 -0.69 10.38 -10.93
C ASN A 248 -0.13 11.58 -10.16
N LEU A 249 0.35 11.31 -8.94
CA LEU A 249 0.87 12.33 -8.03
C LEU A 249 1.98 11.79 -7.13
N ILE A 250 2.65 12.71 -6.47
CA ILE A 250 3.52 12.46 -5.32
C ILE A 250 2.65 12.53 -4.08
N CYS A 251 2.73 11.52 -3.21
CA CYS A 251 1.95 11.48 -1.99
C CYS A 251 2.35 12.63 -1.06
N ALA A 252 1.37 13.26 -0.42
CA ALA A 252 1.58 14.41 0.45
C ALA A 252 0.66 14.33 1.66
N ASP A 253 0.04 15.44 2.05
CA ASP A 253 -0.80 15.55 3.25
C ASP A 253 -2.16 14.85 3.14
N GLN A 254 -2.49 14.26 1.98
CA GLN A 254 -3.73 13.52 1.76
C GLN A 254 -3.56 11.99 1.88
N HIS A 255 -2.36 11.51 2.16
CA HIS A 255 -2.03 10.10 2.30
C HIS A 255 -1.58 9.81 3.74
N VAL A 256 -2.15 8.78 4.35
CA VAL A 256 -1.75 8.29 5.67
C VAL A 256 -1.32 6.84 5.54
N ALA A 257 -0.01 6.60 5.69
CA ALA A 257 0.57 5.28 5.64
C ALA A 257 0.19 4.45 6.88
N VAL A 258 -0.24 3.22 6.65
CA VAL A 258 -0.49 2.21 7.69
C VAL A 258 0.61 1.17 7.72
N ALA A 259 1.11 0.78 6.55
CA ALA A 259 2.16 -0.22 6.46
C ALA A 259 2.96 -0.11 5.17
N TYR A 260 4.23 -0.53 5.26
CA TYR A 260 5.11 -0.76 4.12
C TYR A 260 5.57 -2.22 4.09
N GLY A 261 5.78 -2.75 2.89
CA GLY A 261 6.25 -4.12 2.69
C GLY A 261 6.69 -4.36 1.26
N ARG A 262 7.07 -5.60 0.92
CA ARG A 262 7.57 -5.88 -0.44
C ARG A 262 6.43 -5.99 -1.45
N ASP A 263 5.27 -6.46 -1.02
CA ASP A 263 4.02 -6.48 -1.78
C ASP A 263 2.81 -6.51 -0.83
N PHE A 264 1.61 -6.73 -1.38
CA PHE A 264 0.35 -6.77 -0.63
C PHE A 264 0.34 -7.81 0.51
N SER A 265 1.04 -8.93 0.35
CA SER A 265 1.06 -10.04 1.32
C SER A 265 1.73 -9.65 2.63
N ASP A 266 2.66 -8.70 2.59
CA ASP A 266 3.35 -8.19 3.79
C ASP A 266 2.50 -7.15 4.55
N VAL A 267 1.48 -6.56 3.91
CA VAL A 267 0.75 -5.38 4.44
C VAL A 267 -0.78 -5.48 4.40
N SER A 268 -1.32 -6.68 4.17
CA SER A 268 -2.78 -6.88 4.14
C SER A 268 -3.40 -6.39 5.45
N MET A 269 -4.32 -5.43 5.34
CA MET A 269 -4.94 -4.76 6.49
C MET A 269 -5.64 -5.75 7.44
N LEU A 270 -6.24 -6.80 6.88
CA LEU A 270 -6.81 -7.90 7.64
C LEU A 270 -6.61 -9.21 6.89
N SER A 271 -5.96 -10.16 7.55
CA SER A 271 -5.75 -11.52 7.03
C SER A 271 -5.97 -12.54 8.14
N GLY A 272 -6.32 -13.77 7.78
CA GLY A 272 -6.60 -14.78 8.78
C GLY A 272 -7.06 -16.10 8.19
N ALA A 273 -7.29 -17.06 9.08
CA ALA A 273 -7.84 -18.36 8.76
C ALA A 273 -9.03 -18.64 9.69
N VAL A 274 -10.10 -19.17 9.10
CA VAL A 274 -11.33 -19.54 9.80
C VAL A 274 -11.57 -21.04 9.68
N THR A 275 -12.16 -21.64 10.70
CA THR A 275 -12.63 -23.03 10.70
C THR A 275 -14.16 -23.04 10.70
N GLY A 276 -14.78 -23.66 9.71
CA GLY A 276 -16.24 -23.57 9.48
C GLY A 276 -16.57 -22.38 8.60
N GLY A 277 -17.67 -21.67 8.87
CA GLY A 277 -18.03 -20.43 8.17
C GLY A 277 -18.75 -20.61 6.83
N GLY A 278 -18.38 -21.61 6.03
CA GLY A 278 -18.89 -21.80 4.68
C GLY A 278 -18.55 -20.61 3.76
N GLU A 279 -19.47 -20.26 2.86
CA GLU A 279 -19.40 -19.01 2.10
C GLU A 279 -19.48 -17.81 3.05
N HIS A 280 -18.83 -16.71 2.68
CA HIS A 280 -18.83 -15.48 3.46
C HIS A 280 -18.79 -14.24 2.57
N THR A 281 -19.33 -13.14 3.09
CA THR A 281 -19.25 -11.82 2.48
C THR A 281 -18.39 -10.91 3.34
N VAL A 282 -17.64 -10.03 2.69
CA VAL A 282 -16.79 -9.02 3.36
C VAL A 282 -17.25 -7.63 2.94
N SER A 283 -17.42 -6.73 3.91
CA SER A 283 -17.63 -5.31 3.65
C SER A 283 -16.55 -4.49 4.37
N VAL A 284 -15.94 -3.57 3.63
CA VAL A 284 -14.93 -2.65 4.16
C VAL A 284 -15.47 -1.23 4.03
N GLU A 285 -15.47 -0.52 5.16
CA GLU A 285 -15.91 0.87 5.27
C GLU A 285 -14.78 1.69 5.86
N VAL A 286 -14.30 2.67 5.11
CA VAL A 286 -13.25 3.57 5.57
C VAL A 286 -13.73 5.01 5.46
N THR A 287 -13.39 5.83 6.45
CA THR A 287 -13.61 7.27 6.42
C THR A 287 -12.37 7.97 6.96
N MET A 288 -11.82 8.90 6.17
CA MET A 288 -10.77 9.82 6.58
C MET A 288 -11.31 11.24 6.48
N GLN A 289 -11.27 12.00 7.57
CA GLN A 289 -11.77 13.37 7.60
C GLN A 289 -10.84 14.31 8.36
N PRO A 290 -10.65 15.55 7.89
CA PRO A 290 -9.94 16.57 8.68
C PRO A 290 -10.61 16.80 10.03
N VAL A 291 -9.79 17.08 11.05
CA VAL A 291 -10.23 17.45 12.41
C VAL A 291 -10.26 18.97 12.57
#